data_AF-A0A953U228-F1
#
_entry.id   AF-A0A953U228-F1
#
_cell.length_a   1.000
_cell.length_b   1.000
_cell.length_c   1.000
_cell.angle_alpha   90.00
_cell.angle_beta   90.00
_cell.angle_gamma   90.00
#
_symmetry.space_group_name_H-M   'P 1'
#
loop_
_entity.id
_entity.type
_entity.pdbx_description
1 polymer ?
#
loop_
_entity_poly.entity_id
_entity_poly.type
_entity_poly.pdbx_seq_one_letter_code
_entity_poly.pdbx_strand_id
1 'polypeptide(L)'
;MHDYPTLHTMVKDARSNSPHEVRHLLIHPIKNESGFMLTKLVSGIQSEIATGKLYEVEQRADAAMQEWAREGFRYRREREPAYEDLKSTVTLAMLMGYKVVYDPAYADVRRMNLMGAVPLTQWLGRAGKNGGGYQYAFTGTTILASPTLPPGHGINMAPSTEEFLQTMRQAIEIQKTVGSMVELILG
;
A
#
# COMPACT_ATOMS: atom_id res chain seq x y z
N MET A 1 26.12 10.94 -1.28
CA MET A 1 25.67 9.71 -1.94
C MET A 1 24.26 9.45 -1.42
N HIS A 2 23.23 9.61 -2.26
CA HIS A 2 21.86 9.24 -1.89
C HIS A 2 21.72 7.75 -2.17
N ASP A 3 22.12 6.92 -1.19
CA ASP A 3 22.07 5.46 -1.30
C ASP A 3 20.67 4.90 -0.98
N TYR A 4 19.72 5.79 -0.69
CA TYR A 4 18.36 5.43 -0.31
C TYR A 4 17.41 5.61 -1.49
N PRO A 5 16.52 4.63 -1.72
CA PRO A 5 15.50 4.75 -2.75
C PRO A 5 14.50 5.87 -2.43
N THR A 6 14.07 6.60 -3.46
CA THR A 6 13.00 7.60 -3.36
C THR A 6 11.70 7.00 -3.87
N LEU A 7 10.67 6.96 -3.01
CA LEU A 7 9.35 6.45 -3.36
C LEU A 7 8.33 7.59 -3.48
N HIS A 8 7.75 7.74 -4.66
CA HIS A 8 6.57 8.57 -4.87
C HIS A 8 5.33 7.68 -4.92
N THR A 9 4.27 8.09 -4.24
CA THR A 9 2.98 7.38 -4.22
C THR A 9 1.86 8.36 -4.55
N MET A 10 1.07 8.02 -5.56
CA MET A 10 -0.11 8.78 -5.95
C MET A 10 -1.36 7.92 -5.88
N VAL A 11 -2.45 8.53 -5.42
CA VAL A 11 -3.73 7.87 -5.17
C VAL A 11 -4.83 8.55 -5.96
N LYS A 12 -5.73 7.75 -6.53
CA LYS A 12 -6.98 8.20 -7.13
C LYS A 12 -8.12 7.51 -6.41
N ASP A 13 -8.96 8.28 -5.72
CA ASP A 13 -10.10 7.72 -4.99
C ASP A 13 -11.12 7.11 -5.93
N ALA A 14 -11.84 6.11 -5.42
CA ALA A 14 -13.04 5.61 -6.09
C ALA A 14 -14.07 6.73 -6.28
N ARG A 15 -14.57 6.86 -7.50
CA ARG A 15 -15.70 7.72 -7.89
C ARG A 15 -16.70 6.88 -8.68
N SER A 16 -17.91 7.40 -8.93
CA SER A 16 -19.01 6.66 -9.56
C SER A 16 -18.63 5.87 -10.83
N ASN A 17 -17.60 6.31 -11.58
CA ASN A 17 -17.12 5.69 -12.81
C ASN A 17 -15.62 5.32 -12.80
N SER A 18 -14.94 5.33 -11.66
CA SER A 18 -13.51 4.99 -11.57
C SER A 18 -13.24 4.22 -10.28
N PRO A 19 -12.60 3.05 -10.33
CA PRO A 19 -12.17 2.37 -9.12
C PRO A 19 -11.09 3.19 -8.39
N HIS A 20 -10.90 2.88 -7.12
CA HIS A 20 -9.74 3.35 -6.35
C HIS A 20 -8.47 2.74 -6.94
N GLU A 21 -7.44 3.55 -7.14
CA GLU A 21 -6.18 3.12 -7.74
C GLU A 21 -4.99 3.79 -7.04
N VAL A 22 -3.93 3.01 -6.81
CA VAL A 22 -2.65 3.48 -6.26
C VAL A 22 -1.57 3.20 -7.30
N ARG A 23 -0.71 4.20 -7.54
CA ARG A 23 0.46 4.08 -8.40
C ARG A 23 1.70 4.52 -7.65
N HIS A 24 2.80 3.81 -7.88
CA HIS A 24 4.09 4.16 -7.29
C HIS A 24 5.14 4.39 -8.37
N LEU A 25 6.04 5.32 -8.08
CA LEU A 25 7.31 5.49 -8.76
C LEU A 25 8.42 5.28 -7.75
N LEU A 26 9.37 4.42 -8.09
CA LEU A 26 10.55 4.18 -7.29
C LEU A 26 11.78 4.59 -8.07
N ILE A 27 12.56 5.50 -7.48
CA ILE A 27 13.91 5.81 -7.93
C ILE A 27 14.87 5.05 -7.04
N HIS A 28 15.71 4.20 -7.61
CA HIS A 28 16.68 3.42 -6.84
C HIS A 28 18.01 3.27 -7.59
N PRO A 29 19.13 3.05 -6.89
CA PRO A 29 20.41 2.82 -7.54
C PRO A 29 20.40 1.52 -8.34
N ILE A 30 21.15 1.50 -9.44
CA ILE A 30 21.40 0.29 -10.24
C ILE A 30 22.55 -0.48 -9.58
N LYS A 31 22.36 -1.78 -9.35
CA LYS A 31 23.35 -2.60 -8.65
C LYS A 31 24.65 -2.69 -9.46
N ASN A 32 25.77 -2.35 -8.81
CA ASN A 32 27.12 -2.36 -9.39
C ASN A 32 27.33 -1.38 -10.56
N GLU A 33 26.47 -0.37 -10.72
CA GLU A 33 26.59 0.62 -11.78
C GLU A 33 26.45 2.04 -11.23
N SER A 34 27.10 3.00 -11.89
CA SER A 34 26.90 4.42 -11.60
C SER A 34 25.63 4.91 -12.31
N GLY A 35 24.48 4.76 -11.66
CA GLY A 35 23.21 5.17 -12.23
C GLY A 35 22.01 4.88 -11.33
N PHE A 36 20.87 5.47 -11.71
CA PHE A 36 19.59 5.29 -11.08
C PHE A 36 18.58 4.74 -12.09
N MET A 37 17.61 4.00 -11.59
CA MET A 37 16.50 3.44 -12.34
C MET A 37 15.19 4.02 -11.80
N LEU A 38 14.27 4.34 -12.70
CA LEU A 38 12.88 4.66 -12.39
C LEU A 38 12.00 3.46 -12.70
N THR A 39 11.45 2.86 -11.65
CA THR A 39 10.48 1.77 -11.75
C THR A 39 9.09 2.30 -11.45
N LYS A 40 8.15 2.00 -12.33
CA LYS A 40 6.72 2.23 -12.14
C LYS A 40 6.06 0.96 -11.64
N LEU A 41 5.24 1.07 -10.60
CA LEU A 41 4.39 0.00 -10.08
C LEU A 41 2.91 0.39 -10.18
N VAL A 42 2.13 -0.40 -10.92
CA VAL A 42 0.68 -0.24 -11.05
C VAL A 42 0.03 -1.61 -10.87
N SER A 43 -0.89 -1.75 -9.91
CA SER A 43 -1.59 -3.02 -9.61
C SER A 43 -0.64 -4.22 -9.45
N GLY A 44 0.50 -3.99 -8.79
CA GLY A 44 1.52 -5.01 -8.56
C GLY A 44 2.36 -5.39 -9.78
N ILE A 45 2.23 -4.67 -10.89
CA ILE A 45 3.02 -4.88 -12.10
C ILE A 45 4.14 -3.85 -12.14
N GLN A 46 5.39 -4.33 -12.10
CA GLN A 46 6.59 -3.53 -12.22
C GLN A 46 6.92 -3.27 -13.70
N SER A 47 7.33 -2.04 -14.01
CA SER A 47 7.84 -1.66 -15.33
C SER A 47 8.96 -0.65 -15.17
N GLU A 48 10.12 -0.92 -15.77
CA GLU A 48 11.18 0.08 -15.89
C GLU A 48 10.76 1.14 -16.92
N ILE A 49 10.89 2.41 -16.57
CA ILE A 49 10.48 3.52 -17.44
C ILE A 49 11.61 4.53 -17.73
N ALA A 50 12.70 4.51 -16.96
CA ALA A 50 13.90 5.28 -17.26
C ALA A 50 15.13 4.74 -16.51
N THR A 51 16.31 4.98 -17.06
CA THR A 51 17.62 4.83 -16.41
C THR A 51 18.48 6.05 -16.74
N GLY A 52 19.39 6.43 -15.83
CA GLY A 52 20.27 7.57 -16.06
C GLY A 52 20.86 8.16 -14.78
N LYS A 53 21.31 9.42 -14.86
CA LYS A 53 21.73 10.17 -13.67
C LYS A 53 20.52 10.54 -12.82
N LEU A 54 20.72 10.74 -11.52
CA LEU A 54 19.63 11.05 -10.58
C LEU A 54 18.72 12.17 -11.07
N TYR A 55 19.27 13.30 -11.50
CA TYR A 55 18.46 14.44 -11.98
C TYR A 55 17.64 14.11 -13.25
N GLU A 56 18.13 13.24 -14.12
CA GLU A 56 17.43 12.83 -15.35
C GLU A 56 16.24 11.95 -15.00
N VAL A 57 16.46 11.05 -14.06
CA VAL A 57 15.46 10.12 -13.54
C VAL A 57 14.39 10.85 -12.73
N GLU A 58 14.77 11.85 -11.93
CA GLU A 58 13.86 12.74 -11.20
C GLU A 58 12.98 13.56 -12.17
N GLN A 59 13.55 14.15 -13.22
CA GLN A 59 12.77 14.87 -14.25
C GLN A 59 11.75 13.95 -14.94
N ARG A 60 12.10 12.69 -15.18
CA ARG A 60 11.19 11.69 -15.74
C ARG A 60 10.09 11.30 -14.75
N ALA A 61 10.42 11.19 -13.46
CA ALA A 61 9.45 10.92 -12.41
C ALA A 61 8.44 12.07 -12.31
N ASP A 62 8.91 13.32 -12.32
CA ASP A 62 8.06 14.51 -12.29
C ASP A 62 7.11 14.56 -13.49
N ALA A 63 7.61 14.28 -14.70
CA ALA A 63 6.77 14.22 -15.90
C ALA A 63 5.67 13.15 -15.79
N ALA A 64 6.01 11.95 -15.31
CA ALA A 64 5.04 10.87 -15.10
C ALA A 64 3.99 11.24 -14.03
N MET A 65 4.40 11.87 -12.94
CA MET A 65 3.47 12.35 -11.89
C MET A 65 2.54 13.46 -12.41
N GLN A 66 3.03 14.35 -13.27
CA GLN A 66 2.19 15.37 -13.91
C GLN A 66 1.16 14.74 -14.85
N GLU A 67 1.51 13.69 -15.60
CA GLU A 67 0.56 12.94 -16.41
C GLU A 67 -0.52 12.30 -15.55
N TRP A 68 -0.15 11.63 -14.46
CA TRP A 68 -1.12 11.05 -13.53
C TRP A 68 -1.99 12.10 -12.84
N ALA A 69 -1.44 13.27 -12.53
CA ALA A 69 -2.24 14.37 -12.00
C ALA A 69 -3.37 14.79 -12.96
N ARG A 70 -3.11 14.78 -14.28
CA ARG A 70 -4.14 15.04 -15.31
C ARG A 70 -5.19 13.93 -15.37
N GLU A 71 -4.82 12.69 -15.03
CA GLU A 71 -5.75 11.56 -14.89
C GLU A 71 -6.57 11.60 -13.58
N GLY A 72 -6.30 12.57 -12.69
CA GLY A 72 -7.00 12.77 -11.42
C GLY A 72 -6.34 12.13 -10.21
N PHE A 73 -5.09 11.66 -10.34
CA PHE A 73 -4.30 11.21 -9.19
C PHE A 73 -3.80 12.41 -8.38
N ARG A 74 -3.62 12.19 -7.07
CA ARG A 74 -3.01 13.17 -6.16
C ARG A 74 -1.89 12.52 -5.37
N TYR A 75 -0.95 13.34 -4.90
CA TYR A 75 0.04 12.88 -3.93
C TYR A 75 -0.64 12.33 -2.68
N ARG A 76 -0.09 11.23 -2.17
CA ARG A 76 -0.46 10.72 -0.85
C ARG A 76 -0.22 11.82 0.19
N ARG A 77 -1.23 12.14 1.00
CA ARG A 77 -1.02 12.98 2.18
C ARG A 77 -0.19 12.20 3.20
N GLU A 78 0.75 12.85 3.88
CA GLU A 78 1.69 12.19 4.79
C GLU A 78 1.04 11.28 5.84
N ARG A 79 -0.21 11.57 6.22
CA ARG A 79 -0.97 10.83 7.26
C ARG A 79 -2.04 9.87 6.73
N GLU A 80 -2.23 9.77 5.42
CA GLU A 80 -3.24 8.88 4.83
C GLU A 80 -2.55 7.66 4.21
N PRO A 81 -2.76 6.44 4.75
CA PRO A 81 -2.24 5.22 4.14
C PRO A 81 -2.83 5.03 2.74
N ALA A 82 -1.97 4.74 1.77
CA ALA A 82 -2.40 4.38 0.42
C ALA A 82 -2.79 2.90 0.42
N TYR A 83 -4.05 2.62 0.77
CA TYR A 83 -4.54 1.25 0.79
C TYR A 83 -4.70 0.70 -0.63
N GLU A 84 -4.21 -0.52 -0.83
CA GLU A 84 -4.22 -1.26 -2.09
C GLU A 84 -4.37 -2.77 -1.78
N ASP A 85 -4.36 -3.60 -2.83
CA ASP A 85 -4.41 -5.05 -2.67
C ASP A 85 -3.07 -5.63 -2.17
N LEU A 86 -3.14 -6.83 -1.59
CA LEU A 86 -1.97 -7.50 -1.01
C LEU A 86 -0.82 -7.65 -2.01
N LYS A 87 -1.11 -8.04 -3.25
CA LYS A 87 -0.08 -8.32 -4.26
C LYS A 87 0.69 -7.03 -4.55
N SER A 88 0.00 -5.91 -4.71
CA SER A 88 0.63 -4.62 -4.97
C SER A 88 1.51 -4.17 -3.80
N THR A 89 1.02 -4.24 -2.56
CA THR A 89 1.82 -3.90 -1.36
C THR A 89 3.03 -4.83 -1.17
N VAL A 90 2.88 -6.14 -1.36
CA VAL A 90 3.98 -7.11 -1.24
C VAL A 90 5.03 -6.87 -2.31
N THR A 91 4.60 -6.61 -3.54
CA THR A 91 5.50 -6.31 -4.66
C THR A 91 6.31 -5.04 -4.39
N LEU A 92 5.66 -4.00 -3.85
CA LEU A 92 6.33 -2.78 -3.43
C LEU A 92 7.34 -3.04 -2.30
N ALA A 93 6.95 -3.75 -1.23
CA ALA A 93 7.84 -4.06 -0.12
C ALA A 93 9.09 -4.83 -0.58
N MET A 94 8.91 -5.81 -1.48
CA MET A 94 10.03 -6.54 -2.08
C MET A 94 10.94 -5.65 -2.92
N LEU A 95 10.36 -4.72 -3.70
CA LEU A 95 11.12 -3.77 -4.50
C LEU A 95 11.92 -2.78 -3.63
N MET A 96 11.40 -2.45 -2.44
CA MET A 96 12.09 -1.67 -1.41
C MET A 96 13.20 -2.46 -0.67
N GLY A 97 13.40 -3.74 -1.02
CA GLY A 97 14.49 -4.58 -0.50
C GLY A 97 14.11 -5.47 0.68
N TYR A 98 12.86 -5.40 1.16
CA TYR A 98 12.39 -6.28 2.23
C TYR A 98 12.19 -7.71 1.72
N LYS A 99 12.39 -8.68 2.60
CA LYS A 99 12.31 -10.11 2.28
C LYS A 99 11.30 -10.84 3.14
N VAL A 100 11.08 -10.37 4.36
CA VAL A 100 10.19 -11.02 5.32
C VAL A 100 9.21 -10.03 5.93
N VAL A 101 8.10 -10.56 6.41
CA VAL A 101 7.15 -9.86 7.27
C VAL A 101 7.05 -10.62 8.59
N TYR A 102 7.00 -9.88 9.68
CA TYR A 102 6.80 -10.45 11.02
C TYR A 102 5.32 -10.34 11.37
N ASP A 103 4.56 -11.41 11.08
CA ASP A 103 3.12 -11.45 11.35
C ASP A 103 2.86 -12.09 12.73
N PRO A 104 2.17 -11.39 13.64
CA PRO A 104 1.88 -11.89 14.98
C PRO A 104 0.94 -13.11 15.00
N ALA A 105 0.36 -13.51 13.86
CA ALA A 105 -0.29 -14.82 13.73
C ALA A 105 0.71 -15.99 13.80
N TYR A 106 1.98 -15.75 13.46
CA TYR A 106 3.05 -16.76 13.44
C TYR A 106 4.15 -16.48 14.47
N ALA A 107 4.28 -15.24 14.97
CA ALA A 107 5.19 -14.83 16.04
C ALA A 107 4.43 -14.36 17.29
N ASP A 108 4.90 -14.78 18.48
CA ASP A 108 4.40 -14.23 19.75
C ASP A 108 5.31 -13.10 20.26
N VAL A 109 4.91 -11.87 19.96
CA VAL A 109 5.60 -10.64 20.37
C VAL A 109 5.65 -10.49 21.90
N ARG A 110 4.66 -11.03 22.64
CA ARG A 110 4.64 -10.97 24.11
C ARG A 110 5.68 -11.89 24.74
N ARG A 111 6.15 -12.88 24.00
CA ARG A 111 7.17 -13.84 24.45
C ARG A 111 8.56 -13.58 23.85
N MET A 112 8.76 -12.42 23.21
CA MET A 112 10.00 -12.09 22.49
C MET A 112 10.41 -13.15 21.45
N ASN A 113 9.44 -13.90 20.91
CA ASN A 113 9.73 -14.89 19.90
C ASN A 113 9.63 -14.24 18.50
N LEU A 114 10.77 -13.78 18.00
CA LEU A 114 10.91 -13.18 16.67
C LEU A 114 10.94 -14.23 15.54
N MET A 115 10.82 -15.53 15.82
CA MET A 115 10.90 -16.59 14.81
C MET A 115 9.68 -16.69 13.86
N GLY A 116 8.71 -15.77 13.94
CA GLY A 116 7.55 -15.72 13.03
C GLY A 116 7.78 -14.92 11.75
N ALA A 117 9.02 -14.88 11.25
CA ALA A 117 9.34 -14.27 9.96
C ALA A 117 8.75 -15.13 8.83
N VAL A 118 7.83 -14.55 8.07
CA VAL A 118 7.26 -15.17 6.87
C VAL A 118 7.89 -14.52 5.65
N PRO A 119 8.47 -15.28 4.70
CA PRO A 119 8.93 -14.71 3.45
C PRO A 119 7.79 -13.95 2.75
N LEU A 120 8.04 -12.74 2.28
CA LEU A 120 7.03 -11.92 1.60
C LEU A 120 6.43 -12.65 0.39
N THR A 121 7.22 -13.46 -0.31
CA THR A 121 6.79 -14.32 -1.43
C THR A 121 5.80 -15.42 -1.04
N GLN A 122 5.71 -15.76 0.25
CA GLN A 122 4.85 -16.81 0.80
C GLN A 122 3.75 -16.24 1.70
N TRP A 123 3.77 -14.94 1.97
CA TRP A 123 2.81 -14.32 2.87
C TRP A 123 1.46 -14.12 2.17
N LEU A 124 0.44 -14.81 2.68
CA LEU A 124 -0.91 -14.80 2.12
C LEU A 124 -1.79 -13.65 2.66
N GLY A 125 -1.23 -12.77 3.48
CA GLY A 125 -1.98 -11.71 4.13
C GLY A 125 -2.83 -12.20 5.30
N ARG A 126 -3.73 -11.33 5.75
CA ARG A 126 -4.72 -11.56 6.80
C ARG A 126 -5.99 -12.15 6.21
N ALA A 127 -6.52 -13.19 6.85
CA ALA A 127 -7.83 -13.75 6.54
C ALA A 127 -8.94 -12.97 7.26
N GLY A 128 -9.86 -12.39 6.49
CA GLY A 128 -11.08 -11.77 7.01
C GLY A 128 -12.10 -12.80 7.48
N LYS A 129 -12.95 -12.40 8.43
CA LYS A 129 -14.12 -13.18 8.88
C LYS A 129 -15.40 -12.63 8.25
N ASN A 130 -16.50 -13.38 8.37
CA ASN A 130 -17.84 -12.96 7.97
C ASN A 130 -17.95 -12.49 6.51
N GLY A 131 -17.18 -13.12 5.60
CA GLY A 131 -17.16 -12.75 4.18
C GLY A 131 -16.48 -11.41 3.88
N GLY A 132 -15.88 -10.75 4.86
CA GLY A 132 -15.05 -9.56 4.68
C GLY A 132 -13.61 -9.90 4.30
N GLY A 133 -12.85 -8.87 3.93
CA GLY A 133 -11.45 -8.99 3.51
C GLY A 133 -10.54 -8.02 4.24
N TYR A 134 -9.35 -7.83 3.66
CA TYR A 134 -8.35 -6.89 4.12
C TYR A 134 -7.77 -6.11 2.95
N GLN A 135 -7.43 -4.86 3.22
CA GLN A 135 -6.63 -3.99 2.36
C GLN A 135 -5.31 -3.65 3.06
N TYR A 136 -4.29 -3.34 2.29
CA TYR A 136 -2.93 -3.21 2.79
C TYR A 136 -2.32 -1.88 2.39
N ALA A 137 -1.44 -1.32 3.20
CA ALA A 137 -0.71 -0.10 2.86
C ALA A 137 0.74 -0.21 3.33
N PHE A 138 1.67 0.16 2.46
CA PHE A 138 3.09 0.27 2.79
C PHE A 138 3.40 1.65 3.38
N THR A 139 4.02 1.68 4.57
CA THR A 139 4.37 2.91 5.28
C THR A 139 5.84 3.32 5.10
N GLY A 140 6.67 2.47 4.49
CA GLY A 140 8.12 2.62 4.42
C GLY A 140 8.85 1.49 5.13
N THR A 141 8.37 1.11 6.32
CA THR A 141 8.98 0.07 7.17
C THR A 141 7.98 -0.94 7.70
N THR A 142 6.68 -0.67 7.54
CA THR A 142 5.60 -1.57 7.98
C THR A 142 4.55 -1.74 6.89
N ILE A 143 3.79 -2.82 6.99
CA ILE A 143 2.54 -3.03 6.26
C ILE A 143 1.39 -2.86 7.25
N LEU A 144 0.51 -1.91 6.97
CA LEU A 144 -0.77 -1.80 7.66
C LEU A 144 -1.77 -2.73 6.98
N ALA A 145 -2.40 -3.63 7.75
CA ALA A 145 -3.51 -4.44 7.31
C ALA A 145 -4.80 -3.91 7.96
N SER A 146 -5.73 -3.40 7.15
CA SER A 146 -7.02 -2.90 7.61
C SER A 146 -8.17 -3.80 7.12
N PRO A 147 -9.11 -4.20 7.97
CA PRO A 147 -10.30 -4.94 7.53
C PRO A 147 -11.14 -4.09 6.58
N THR A 148 -11.76 -4.74 5.59
CA THR A 148 -12.71 -4.11 4.66
C THR A 148 -14.13 -4.54 4.99
N LEU A 149 -15.12 -3.70 4.65
CA LEU A 149 -16.53 -4.05 4.84
C LEU A 149 -16.89 -5.26 3.95
N PRO A 150 -17.66 -6.24 4.46
CA PRO A 150 -18.13 -7.36 3.66
C PRO A 150 -18.97 -6.90 2.46
N PRO A 151 -18.98 -7.63 1.34
CA PRO A 151 -19.94 -7.39 0.27
C PRO A 151 -21.38 -7.46 0.83
N GLY A 152 -22.26 -6.55 0.41
CA GLY A 152 -23.67 -6.57 0.84
C GLY A 152 -23.91 -6.18 2.31
N HIS A 153 -22.95 -5.52 2.97
CA HIS A 153 -23.03 -5.02 4.35
C HIS A 153 -24.14 -3.96 4.61
N GLY A 154 -24.91 -3.57 3.60
CA GLY A 154 -26.06 -2.69 3.74
C GLY A 154 -25.75 -1.19 3.86
N ILE A 155 -24.47 -0.80 4.03
CA ILE A 155 -24.05 0.61 3.99
C ILE A 155 -23.82 1.01 2.53
N ASN A 156 -24.92 1.12 1.80
CA ASN A 156 -24.94 1.60 0.42
C ASN A 156 -25.50 3.02 0.41
N MET A 157 -24.69 4.02 0.74
CA MET A 157 -24.93 5.44 0.38
C MET A 157 -23.85 6.31 1.00
N ALA A 158 -23.50 7.40 0.32
CA ALA A 158 -22.87 8.54 0.97
C ALA A 158 -23.90 9.08 1.99
N PRO A 159 -23.69 8.88 3.30
CA PRO A 159 -24.69 9.28 4.28
C PRO A 159 -24.86 10.81 4.24
N SER A 160 -26.06 11.27 4.59
CA SER A 160 -26.29 12.70 4.82
C SER A 160 -25.37 13.19 5.96
N THR A 161 -25.11 14.50 6.03
CA THR A 161 -24.27 15.07 7.11
C THR A 161 -24.78 14.72 8.50
N GLU A 162 -26.10 14.61 8.67
CA GLU A 162 -26.77 14.29 9.93
C GLU A 162 -26.60 12.81 10.33
N GLU A 163 -26.56 11.91 9.34
CA GLU A 163 -26.43 10.46 9.56
C GLU A 163 -24.97 9.98 9.51
N PHE A 164 -24.04 10.83 9.03
CA PHE A 164 -22.65 10.48 8.79
C PHE A 164 -21.98 9.79 9.98
N LEU A 165 -22.09 10.37 11.18
CA LEU A 165 -21.45 9.82 12.38
C LEU A 165 -22.04 8.46 12.78
N GLN A 166 -23.34 8.25 12.60
CA GLN A 166 -24.01 6.99 12.92
C GLN A 166 -23.61 5.90 11.92
N THR A 167 -23.62 6.23 10.63
CA THR A 167 -23.17 5.35 9.55
C THR A 167 -21.70 4.96 9.73
N MET A 168 -20.83 5.90 10.10
CA MET A 168 -19.42 5.62 10.39
C MET A 168 -19.26 4.69 11.60
N ARG A 169 -20.03 4.89 12.67
CA ARG A 169 -20.01 3.98 13.84
C ARG A 169 -20.45 2.57 13.44
N GLN A 170 -21.52 2.44 12.67
CA GLN A 170 -21.98 1.14 12.17
C GLN A 170 -20.94 0.47 11.27
N ALA A 171 -20.32 1.22 10.35
CA ALA A 171 -19.25 0.71 9.51
C ALA A 171 -18.06 0.18 10.33
N ILE A 172 -17.64 0.94 11.36
CA ILE A 172 -16.57 0.52 12.27
C ILE A 172 -16.96 -0.76 13.01
N GLU A 173 -18.18 -0.86 13.52
CA GLU A 173 -18.64 -2.08 14.21
C GLU A 173 -18.66 -3.29 13.26
N ILE A 174 -19.14 -3.13 12.03
CA ILE A 174 -19.10 -4.21 11.01
C ILE A 174 -17.64 -4.60 10.71
N GLN A 175 -16.74 -3.64 10.48
CA GLN A 175 -15.33 -3.91 10.22
C GLN A 175 -14.66 -4.68 11.36
N LYS A 176 -14.98 -4.36 12.63
CA LYS A 176 -14.48 -5.11 13.79
C LYS A 176 -14.90 -6.58 13.77
N THR A 177 -16.06 -6.90 13.18
CA THR A 177 -16.48 -8.30 13.03
C THR A 177 -15.65 -9.07 11.99
N VAL A 178 -15.09 -8.37 11.00
CA VAL A 178 -14.20 -8.94 9.97
C VAL A 178 -12.82 -9.23 10.56
N GLY A 179 -12.29 -8.32 11.37
CA GLY A 179 -11.07 -8.51 12.13
C GLY A 179 -10.49 -7.20 12.67
N SER A 180 -9.30 -7.28 13.28
CA SER A 180 -8.59 -6.11 13.79
C SER A 180 -7.68 -5.50 12.73
N MET A 181 -7.46 -4.19 12.81
CA MET A 181 -6.32 -3.55 12.15
C MET A 181 -5.02 -4.04 12.79
N VAL A 182 -4.01 -4.30 11.97
CA VAL A 182 -2.70 -4.79 12.44
C VAL A 182 -1.59 -4.05 11.69
N GLU A 183 -0.53 -3.69 12.43
CA GLU A 183 0.72 -3.21 11.86
C GLU A 183 1.74 -4.36 11.86
N LEU A 184 2.33 -4.62 10.70
CA LEU A 184 3.22 -5.73 10.45
C LEU A 184 4.60 -5.18 10.11
N ILE A 185 5.63 -5.63 10.84
CA ILE A 185 6.99 -5.14 10.66
C ILE A 185 7.65 -5.85 9.48
N LEU A 186 8.39 -5.12 8.65
CA LEU A 186 9.17 -5.68 7.54
C LEU A 186 10.64 -5.85 7.93
N GLY A 187 11.31 -6.84 7.33
CA GLY A 187 12.74 -7.09 7.48
C GLY A 187 13.38 -7.78 6.29
#